data_AF-A0A4Q7FC14-F1
#
_entry.id   AF-A0A4Q7FC14-F1
#
_cell.length_a   1.000
_cell.length_b   1.000
_cell.length_c   1.000
_cell.angle_alpha   90.00
_cell.angle_beta   90.00
_cell.angle_gamma   90.00
#
_symmetry.space_group_name_H-M   'P 1'
#
loop_
_entity.id
_entity.type
_entity.pdbx_description
1 polymer ?
#
loop_
_entity_poly.entity_id
_entity_poly.type
_entity_poly.pdbx_seq_one_letter_code
_entity_poly.pdbx_strand_id
1 'polypeptide(L)'
;RPPIDTRLRALIRRISIENPLWGAPRIHGELLKLGFEVAQSSIAKYMVNRRGPPSQGWRIFSRNHAPDIAAMDLFAVPTIGFDLLYAFVI
;
A
#
# COMPACT_ATOMS: atom_id res chain seq x y z
N ARG A 1 -13.35 6.93 -21.22
CA ARG A 1 -14.25 6.07 -20.42
C ARG A 1 -15.51 6.87 -20.12
N PRO A 2 -16.71 6.40 -20.51
CA PRO A 2 -17.96 7.12 -20.26
C PRO A 2 -18.15 7.36 -18.75
N PRO A 3 -18.72 8.51 -18.35
CA PRO A 3 -18.99 8.79 -16.95
C PRO A 3 -19.99 7.77 -16.40
N ILE A 4 -19.66 7.18 -15.24
CA ILE A 4 -20.60 6.32 -14.51
C ILE A 4 -21.82 7.13 -14.07
N ASP A 5 -22.94 6.43 -13.93
CA ASP A 5 -24.19 6.98 -13.43
C ASP A 5 -23.99 7.75 -12.10
N THR A 6 -24.68 8.89 -11.98
CA THR A 6 -24.54 9.80 -10.84
C THR A 6 -24.94 9.15 -9.52
N ARG A 7 -25.92 8.23 -9.53
CA ARG A 7 -26.36 7.49 -8.34
C ARG A 7 -25.29 6.51 -7.88
N LEU A 8 -24.67 5.79 -8.82
CA LEU A 8 -23.56 4.87 -8.49
C LEU A 8 -22.37 5.64 -7.91
N ARG A 9 -22.06 6.83 -8.45
CA ARG A 9 -21.02 7.71 -7.90
C ARG A 9 -21.34 8.15 -6.47
N ALA A 10 -22.57 8.57 -6.21
CA ALA A 10 -23.01 8.97 -4.89
C ALA A 10 -22.93 7.80 -3.90
N LEU A 11 -23.31 6.60 -4.33
CA LEU A 11 -23.20 5.37 -3.54
C LEU A 11 -21.73 5.05 -3.18
N ILE A 12 -20.81 5.09 -4.14
CA ILE A 12 -19.37 4.84 -3.90
C ILE A 12 -18.84 5.84 -2.85
N ARG A 13 -19.18 7.13 -2.98
CA ARG A 13 -18.76 8.16 -2.02
C ARG A 13 -19.32 7.90 -0.63
N ARG A 14 -20.61 7.54 -0.53
CA ARG A 14 -21.27 7.23 0.74
C ARG A 14 -20.61 6.04 1.44
N ILE A 15 -20.44 4.91 0.75
CA ILE A 15 -19.79 3.71 1.30
C ILE A 15 -18.36 4.04 1.75
N SER A 16 -17.61 4.81 0.96
CA SER A 16 -16.25 5.25 1.29
C SER A 16 -16.19 6.13 2.54
N ILE A 17 -17.18 7.00 2.76
CA ILE A 17 -17.27 7.84 3.96
C ILE A 17 -17.63 6.96 5.17
N GLU A 18 -18.66 6.14 5.06
CA GLU A 18 -19.18 5.30 6.14
C GLU A 18 -18.20 4.18 6.55
N ASN A 19 -17.31 3.74 5.65
CA ASN A 19 -16.38 2.63 5.89
C ASN A 19 -14.92 3.06 5.64
N PRO A 20 -14.25 3.74 6.59
CA PRO A 20 -12.96 4.37 6.35
C PRO A 20 -11.79 3.44 6.07
N LEU A 21 -11.88 2.20 6.54
CA LEU A 21 -10.83 1.19 6.37
C LEU A 21 -10.98 0.41 5.06
N TRP A 22 -12.04 0.64 4.29
CA TRP A 22 -12.31 -0.12 3.08
C TRP A 22 -11.59 0.49 1.87
N GLY A 23 -10.72 -0.30 1.26
CA GLY A 23 -10.12 0.01 -0.03
C GLY A 23 -11.05 -0.28 -1.21
N ALA A 24 -10.66 0.19 -2.41
CA ALA A 24 -11.39 -0.06 -3.65
C ALA A 24 -11.70 -1.55 -3.91
N PRO A 25 -10.80 -2.52 -3.63
CA PRO A 25 -11.11 -3.94 -3.81
C PRO A 25 -12.27 -4.44 -2.95
N ARG A 26 -12.39 -3.95 -1.70
CA ARG A 26 -13.47 -4.35 -0.80
C ARG A 26 -14.80 -3.77 -1.26
N ILE A 27 -14.84 -2.47 -1.56
CA ILE A 27 -16.04 -1.78 -2.06
C ILE A 27 -16.51 -2.41 -3.38
N HIS A 28 -15.57 -2.80 -4.25
CA HIS A 28 -15.88 -3.54 -5.49
C HIS A 28 -16.61 -4.85 -5.22
N GLY A 29 -16.12 -5.66 -4.27
CA GLY A 29 -16.78 -6.91 -3.90
C GLY A 29 -18.21 -6.70 -3.42
N GLU A 30 -18.46 -5.66 -2.63
CA GLU A 30 -19.83 -5.36 -2.17
C GLU A 30 -20.73 -4.84 -3.29
N LEU A 31 -20.21 -4.00 -4.19
CA LEU A 31 -20.96 -3.52 -5.36
C LEU A 31 -21.29 -4.67 -6.33
N LEU A 32 -20.38 -5.62 -6.50
CA LEU A 32 -20.60 -6.81 -7.33
C LEU A 32 -21.73 -7.68 -6.77
N LYS A 33 -21.82 -7.85 -5.45
CA LYS A 33 -22.96 -8.55 -4.80
C LYS A 33 -24.29 -7.84 -5.01
N LEU A 34 -24.28 -6.52 -5.18
CA LEU A 34 -25.46 -5.71 -5.47
C LEU A 34 -25.80 -5.65 -6.97
N GLY A 35 -25.07 -6.38 -7.82
CA GLY A 35 -25.30 -6.45 -9.27
C GLY A 35 -24.66 -5.32 -10.07
N PHE A 36 -23.76 -4.54 -9.48
CA PHE A 36 -23.02 -3.50 -10.20
C PHE A 36 -21.72 -4.04 -10.79
N GLU A 37 -21.60 -3.99 -12.13
CA GLU A 37 -20.34 -4.25 -12.81
C GLU A 37 -19.58 -2.93 -13.05
N VAL A 38 -18.64 -2.63 -12.17
CA VAL A 38 -17.81 -1.42 -12.26
C VAL A 38 -16.35 -1.76 -11.96
N ALA A 39 -15.42 -1.31 -12.80
CA ALA A 39 -14.00 -1.55 -12.56
C ALA A 39 -13.52 -0.93 -11.23
N GLN A 40 -12.62 -1.62 -10.52
CA GLN A 40 -11.99 -1.12 -9.27
C GLN A 40 -11.35 0.26 -9.43
N SER A 41 -10.73 0.54 -10.58
CA SER A 41 -10.14 1.86 -10.89
C SER A 41 -11.18 2.98 -10.95
N SER A 42 -12.40 2.69 -11.42
CA SER A 42 -13.51 3.65 -11.37
C SER A 42 -13.96 3.90 -9.94
N ILE A 43 -14.00 2.87 -9.09
CA ILE A 43 -14.31 3.01 -7.66
C ILE A 43 -13.26 3.90 -6.99
N ALA A 44 -11.98 3.58 -7.17
CA ALA A 44 -10.87 4.36 -6.60
C ALA A 44 -10.93 5.84 -6.99
N LYS A 45 -11.31 6.15 -8.24
CA LYS A 45 -11.50 7.53 -8.71
C LYS A 45 -12.56 8.31 -7.92
N TYR A 46 -13.62 7.64 -7.45
CA TYR A 46 -14.74 8.30 -6.78
C TYR A 46 -14.76 8.10 -5.26
N MET A 47 -13.83 7.30 -4.71
CA MET A 47 -13.61 7.22 -3.27
C MET A 47 -13.20 8.59 -2.71
N VAL A 48 -13.54 8.82 -1.45
CA VAL A 48 -13.10 10.02 -0.75
C VAL A 48 -11.62 9.86 -0.40
N ASN A 49 -10.80 10.77 -0.91
CA ASN A 49 -9.39 10.82 -0.54
C ASN A 49 -9.26 11.35 0.89
N ARG A 50 -8.91 10.47 1.83
CA ARG A 50 -8.55 10.86 3.19
C ARG A 50 -7.04 11.03 3.25
N ARG A 51 -6.58 12.27 3.29
CA ARG A 51 -5.18 12.55 3.63
C ARG A 51 -5.01 12.30 5.14
N GLY A 52 -4.30 11.23 5.48
CA GLY A 52 -3.74 11.08 6.82
C GLY A 52 -2.65 12.12 7.07
N PRO A 53 -2.12 12.22 8.31
CA PRO A 53 -0.91 12.98 8.54
C PRO A 53 0.18 12.51 7.55
N PRO A 54 1.03 13.42 7.05
CA PRO A 54 2.08 13.05 6.12
C PRO A 54 2.90 11.90 6.73
N SER A 55 3.22 10.90 5.91
CA SER A 55 4.14 9.85 6.32
C SER A 55 5.45 10.48 6.77
N GLN A 56 6.15 9.84 7.72
CA GLN A 56 7.50 10.28 8.09
C GLN A 56 8.36 10.37 6.84
N GLY A 57 9.07 11.50 6.68
CA GLY A 57 9.99 11.68 5.57
C GLY A 57 11.20 10.74 5.69
N TRP A 58 11.89 10.50 4.58
CA TRP A 58 13.05 9.60 4.52
C TRP A 58 14.08 9.87 5.61
N ARG A 59 14.39 11.15 5.89
CA ARG A 59 15.35 11.52 6.95
C ARG A 59 14.96 10.98 8.33
N ILE A 60 13.67 11.01 8.68
CA ILE A 60 13.18 10.55 9.98
C ILE A 60 13.19 9.02 10.01
N PHE A 61 12.71 8.37 8.95
CA PHE A 61 12.78 6.92 8.82
C PHE A 61 14.23 6.41 8.95
N SER A 62 15.18 6.99 8.21
CA SER A 62 16.58 6.58 8.27
C SER A 62 17.16 6.78 9.66
N ARG A 63 16.83 7.87 10.36
CA ARG A 63 17.28 8.08 11.74
C ARG A 63 16.70 7.07 12.72
N ASN A 64 15.43 6.71 12.56
CA ASN A 64 14.75 5.75 13.43
C ASN A 64 15.32 4.34 13.25
N HIS A 65 15.69 3.95 12.03
CA HIS A 65 16.20 2.62 11.69
C HIS A 65 17.72 2.54 11.59
N ALA A 66 18.46 3.65 11.66
CA ALA A 66 19.92 3.66 11.60
C ALA A 66 20.58 2.74 12.64
N PRO A 67 20.11 2.66 13.91
CA PRO A 67 20.69 1.73 14.87
C PRO A 67 20.52 0.26 14.46
N ASP A 68 19.33 -0.10 13.96
CA ASP A 68 19.02 -1.47 13.53
C ASP A 68 19.78 -1.84 12.25
N ILE A 69 19.91 -0.90 11.31
CA ILE A 69 20.67 -1.08 10.06
C ILE A 69 22.17 -1.13 10.33
N ALA A 70 22.69 -0.31 11.25
CA ALA A 70 24.11 -0.31 11.61
C ALA A 70 24.53 -1.56 12.41
N ALA A 71 23.57 -2.24 13.05
CA ALA A 71 23.82 -3.53 13.69
C ALA A 71 23.92 -4.68 12.68
N MET A 72 23.40 -4.49 11.46
CA MET A 72 23.46 -5.47 10.39
C MET A 72 24.71 -5.23 9.53
N ASP A 73 25.52 -6.28 9.31
CA ASP A 73 26.71 -6.20 8.47
C ASP A 73 26.79 -7.40 7.50
N LEU A 74 27.35 -7.16 6.31
CA LEU A 74 27.54 -8.18 5.28
C LEU A 74 29.03 -8.34 4.98
N PHE A 75 29.57 -9.50 5.31
CA PHE A 75 30.97 -9.84 5.07
C PHE A 75 31.11 -10.82 3.92
N ALA A 76 32.17 -10.64 3.13
CA ALA A 76 32.62 -11.63 2.17
C ALA A 76 33.81 -12.40 2.77
N VAL A 77 33.62 -13.68 3.02
CA VAL A 77 34.63 -14.57 3.61
C VAL A 77 35.21 -15.45 2.50
N PRO A 78 36.47 -15.21 2.06
CA PRO A 78 37.14 -16.11 1.14
C PRO A 78 37.52 -17.40 1.87
N THR A 79 37.18 -18.54 1.27
CA THR A 79 37.53 -19.86 1.79
C THR A 79 38.91 -20.32 1.29
N ILE A 80 39.49 -21.32 1.96
CA ILE A 80 40.77 -21.94 1.56
C ILE A 80 40.68 -22.56 0.15
N GLY A 81 39.46 -22.93 -0.30
CA GLY A 81 39.19 -23.46 -1.64
C GLY A 81 38.95 -22.41 -2.73
N PHE A 82 39.14 -21.12 -2.45
CA PHE A 82 38.84 -19.97 -3.34
C PHE A 82 37.34 -19.74 -3.64
N ASP A 83 36.43 -20.38 -2.90
CA ASP A 83 35.01 -20.03 -2.92
C ASP A 83 34.74 -18.81 -2.03
N LEU A 84 33.82 -17.95 -2.47
CA LEU A 84 33.40 -16.76 -1.72
C LEU A 84 32.09 -17.01 -0.99
N LEU A 85 32.10 -16.94 0.34
CA LEU A 85 30.89 -17.01 1.15
C LEU A 85 30.46 -15.61 1.59
N TYR A 86 29.17 -15.31 1.46
CA TYR A 86 28.58 -14.08 1.98
C TYR A 86 27.90 -14.37 3.31
N ALA A 87 28.38 -13.72 4.37
CA ALA A 87 27.84 -13.86 5.72
C ALA A 87 27.11 -12.58 6.11
N PHE A 88 25.85 -12.71 6.50
CA PHE A 88 25.04 -11.62 7.04
C PHE A 88 24.93 -11.77 8.55
N VAL A 89 25.35 -10.76 9.29
CA VAL A 89 25.29 -10.70 10.75
C VAL A 89 24.13 -9.78 11.15
N ILE A 90 23.29 -10.23 12.08
CA ILE A 90 22.12 -9.53 12.65
C ILE A 90 22.27 -9.45 14.17
#